data_AF-A0AAU7LLK7-F1
#
_entry.id   AF-A0AAU7LLK7-F1
#
_cell.length_a   1.000
_cell.length_b   1.000
_cell.length_c   1.000
_cell.angle_alpha   90.00
_cell.angle_beta   90.00
_cell.angle_gamma   90.00
#
_symmetry.space_group_name_H-M   'P 1'
#
loop_
_entity.id
_entity.type
_entity.pdbx_description
1 polymer ?
#
loop_
_entity_poly.entity_id
_entity_poly.type
_entity_poly.pdbx_seq_one_letter_code
_entity_poly.pdbx_strand_id
1 'polypeptide(L)'
;MNTSSSSNAALPVRVKEIEQQLHTRLAPTQLEVLDESAAHAGHSGANAQGMGSHFRVRIASPAFDGKSRVACHRLVYDAMQNFIDQGLHALAIEIIKPV
;
A
#
# COMPACT_ATOMS: atom_id res chain seq x y z
N MET A 1 -22.34 29.72 21.15
CA MET A 1 -20.89 29.48 21.13
C MET A 1 -20.64 28.00 20.82
N ASN A 2 -20.26 27.63 19.60
CA ASN A 2 -19.76 26.29 19.31
C ASN A 2 -18.46 26.41 18.51
N THR A 3 -17.35 26.45 19.24
CA THR A 3 -15.99 26.20 18.73
C THR A 3 -15.57 24.85 19.28
N SER A 4 -15.27 23.86 18.44
CA SER A 4 -14.31 22.78 18.74
C SER A 4 -14.04 21.89 17.52
N SER A 5 -12.85 22.11 16.95
CA SER A 5 -11.95 21.17 16.28
C SER A 5 -12.50 20.13 15.31
N SER A 6 -12.42 20.46 14.02
CA SER A 6 -12.20 19.47 12.97
C SER A 6 -10.75 19.00 13.07
N SER A 7 -10.47 18.02 13.93
CA SER A 7 -9.20 17.30 13.89
C SER A 7 -9.18 16.48 12.61
N ASN A 8 -8.38 16.92 11.64
CA ASN A 8 -8.07 16.15 10.43
C ASN A 8 -7.18 14.96 10.81
N ALA A 9 -7.74 14.00 11.53
CA ALA A 9 -7.13 12.69 11.71
C ALA A 9 -7.49 11.89 10.47
N ALA A 10 -6.64 11.97 9.44
CA ALA A 10 -6.72 11.04 8.32
C ALA A 10 -6.76 9.61 8.90
N LEU A 11 -7.82 8.86 8.59
CA LEU A 11 -7.95 7.50 9.06
C LEU A 11 -6.75 6.68 8.51
N PRO A 12 -6.21 5.72 9.28
CA PRO A 12 -5.08 4.92 8.82
C PRO A 12 -5.46 4.17 7.55
N VAL A 13 -4.53 4.11 6.60
CA VAL A 13 -4.68 3.36 5.35
C VAL A 13 -5.02 1.91 5.69
N ARG A 14 -6.04 1.34 5.04
CA ARG A 14 -6.46 -0.04 5.23
C ARG A 14 -6.12 -0.90 4.02
N VAL A 15 -5.95 -2.20 4.30
CA VAL A 15 -5.75 -3.26 3.28
C VAL A 15 -6.74 -3.12 2.12
N LYS A 16 -8.04 -2.98 2.42
CA LYS A 16 -9.11 -2.90 1.42
C LYS A 16 -8.96 -1.72 0.45
N GLU A 17 -8.44 -0.59 0.91
CA GLU A 17 -8.25 0.60 0.08
C GLU A 17 -7.09 0.40 -0.90
N ILE A 18 -6.00 -0.22 -0.43
CA ILE A 18 -4.87 -0.63 -1.27
C ILE A 18 -5.34 -1.66 -2.32
N GLU A 19 -6.11 -2.66 -1.91
CA GLU A 19 -6.65 -3.67 -2.83
C GLU A 19 -7.49 -3.05 -3.93
N GLN A 20 -8.43 -2.16 -3.58
CA GLN A 20 -9.29 -1.48 -4.55
C GLN A 20 -8.48 -0.62 -5.53
N GLN A 21 -7.48 0.12 -5.04
CA GLN A 21 -6.61 0.93 -5.88
C GLN A 21 -5.79 0.07 -6.84
N LEU A 22 -5.18 -1.01 -6.37
CA LEU A 22 -4.40 -1.91 -7.21
C LEU A 22 -5.28 -2.63 -8.24
N HIS A 23 -6.49 -3.03 -7.85
CA HIS A 23 -7.47 -3.58 -8.79
C HIS A 23 -7.80 -2.59 -9.90
N THR A 24 -8.05 -1.34 -9.56
CA THR A 24 -8.40 -0.29 -10.52
C THR A 24 -7.24 0.07 -11.45
N ARG A 25 -6.02 0.15 -10.92
CA ARG A 25 -4.85 0.65 -11.66
C ARG A 25 -4.14 -0.43 -12.47
N LEU A 26 -4.11 -1.65 -11.98
CA LEU A 26 -3.26 -2.71 -12.52
C LEU A 26 -4.04 -3.97 -12.94
N ALA A 27 -5.34 -4.06 -12.69
CA ALA A 27 -6.17 -5.22 -13.05
C ALA A 27 -5.48 -6.58 -12.76
N PRO A 28 -5.04 -6.81 -11.51
CA PRO A 28 -4.28 -7.99 -11.16
C PRO A 28 -5.12 -9.25 -11.29
N THR A 29 -4.48 -10.32 -11.75
CA THR A 29 -5.05 -11.67 -11.78
C THR A 29 -4.89 -12.38 -10.44
N GLN A 30 -3.91 -11.96 -9.64
CA GLN A 30 -3.74 -12.39 -8.25
C GLN A 30 -3.26 -11.20 -7.42
N LEU A 31 -3.88 -11.01 -6.26
CA LEU A 31 -3.54 -9.94 -5.33
C LEU A 31 -3.69 -10.43 -3.90
N GLU A 32 -2.65 -10.20 -3.10
CA GLU A 32 -2.66 -10.37 -1.65
C GLU A 32 -2.01 -9.13 -1.03
N VAL A 33 -2.70 -8.52 -0.07
CA VAL A 33 -2.24 -7.33 0.64
C VAL A 33 -2.25 -7.61 2.13
N LEU A 34 -1.11 -7.42 2.79
CA LEU A 34 -0.91 -7.72 4.21
C LEU A 34 -0.46 -6.44 4.92
N ASP A 35 -1.13 -6.09 6.01
CA ASP A 35 -0.67 -5.03 6.92
C ASP A 35 0.37 -5.62 7.89
N GLU A 36 1.62 -5.22 7.71
CA GLU A 36 2.76 -5.63 8.54
C GLU A 36 3.12 -4.57 9.60
N SER A 37 2.31 -3.51 9.73
CA SER A 37 2.59 -2.37 10.61
C SER A 37 2.75 -2.76 12.08
N ALA A 38 1.98 -3.74 12.56
CA ALA A 38 2.06 -4.19 13.95
C ALA A 38 3.42 -4.84 14.26
N ALA A 39 4.00 -5.56 13.30
CA ALA A 39 5.32 -6.16 13.44
C ALA A 39 6.46 -5.13 13.48
N HIS A 40 6.17 -3.89 13.04
CA HIS A 40 7.11 -2.78 13.02
C HIS A 40 6.76 -1.66 14.00
N ALA A 41 5.71 -1.85 14.83
CA ALA A 41 5.31 -0.87 15.83
C ALA A 41 6.47 -0.57 16.79
N GLY A 42 6.90 0.71 16.83
CA GLY A 42 8.02 1.16 17.67
C GLY A 42 9.38 1.32 16.96
N HIS A 43 9.49 0.99 15.66
CA HIS A 43 10.67 1.34 14.85
C HIS A 43 10.57 2.76 14.26
N SER A 44 11.72 3.37 13.94
CA SER A 44 11.78 4.62 13.16
C SER A 44 11.05 4.44 11.83
N GLY A 45 9.87 5.06 11.69
CA GLY A 45 9.00 4.92 10.51
C GLY A 45 7.62 4.34 10.81
N ALA A 46 7.40 3.73 11.97
CA ALA A 46 6.06 3.33 12.40
C ALA A 46 5.23 4.55 12.80
N ASN A 47 3.95 4.56 12.43
CA ASN A 47 3.03 5.56 12.95
C ASN A 47 2.66 5.24 14.41
N ALA A 48 2.18 6.26 15.14
CA ALA A 48 1.80 6.12 16.55
C ALA A 48 0.67 5.10 16.78
N GLN A 49 -0.06 4.72 15.73
CA GLN A 49 -1.18 3.78 15.79
C GLN A 49 -0.78 2.32 15.56
N GLY A 50 0.45 2.06 15.06
CA GLY A 50 0.93 0.69 14.77
C GLY A 50 0.19 -0.02 13.63
N MET A 51 -0.53 0.71 12.78
CA MET A 51 -1.35 0.17 11.67
C MET A 51 -1.31 1.10 10.45
N GLY A 52 -1.44 0.59 9.24
CA GLY A 52 -1.50 1.45 8.05
C GLY A 52 -0.19 2.15 7.64
N SER A 53 0.97 1.70 8.14
CA SER A 53 2.29 2.28 7.85
C SER A 53 3.22 1.35 7.06
N HIS A 54 3.13 0.03 7.23
CA HIS A 54 3.96 -0.95 6.54
C HIS A 54 3.07 -2.02 5.91
N PHE A 55 3.22 -2.25 4.61
CA PHE A 55 2.44 -3.25 3.90
C PHE A 55 3.31 -4.12 3.01
N ARG A 56 2.84 -5.35 2.80
CA ARG A 56 3.31 -6.24 1.75
C ARG A 56 2.22 -6.42 0.70
N VAL A 57 2.60 -6.29 -0.55
CA VAL A 57 1.77 -6.55 -1.72
C VAL A 57 2.39 -7.67 -2.53
N ARG A 58 1.63 -8.75 -2.72
CA ARG A 58 1.99 -9.86 -3.60
C ARG A 58 1.03 -9.84 -4.77
N ILE A 59 1.54 -9.65 -5.97
CA ILE A 59 0.70 -9.27 -7.12
C ILE A 59 1.16 -9.94 -8.42
N ALA A 60 0.21 -10.49 -9.16
CA ALA A 60 0.33 -10.85 -10.57
C ALA A 60 -0.61 -9.98 -11.39
N SER A 61 -0.14 -9.48 -12.54
CA SER A 61 -0.95 -8.68 -13.46
C SER A 61 -0.43 -8.80 -14.90
N PRO A 62 -1.30 -8.82 -15.92
CA PRO A 62 -0.90 -8.70 -17.33
C PRO A 62 -0.09 -7.42 -17.61
N ALA A 63 -0.26 -6.37 -16.80
CA ALA A 63 0.51 -5.13 -16.92
C ALA A 63 2.02 -5.34 -16.66
N PHE A 64 2.44 -6.49 -16.12
CA PHE A 64 3.83 -6.82 -15.86
C PHE A 64 4.51 -7.60 -17.01
N ASP A 65 3.76 -8.02 -18.02
CA ASP A 65 4.31 -8.84 -19.11
C ASP A 65 5.40 -8.11 -19.89
N GLY A 66 6.52 -8.81 -20.10
CA GLY A 66 7.69 -8.28 -20.79
C GLY A 66 8.44 -7.17 -20.02
N LYS A 67 8.06 -6.86 -18.78
CA LYS A 67 8.72 -5.83 -17.96
C LYS A 67 9.78 -6.42 -17.03
N SER A 68 10.83 -5.65 -16.79
CA SER A 68 11.82 -5.99 -15.77
C SER A 68 11.19 -5.88 -14.38
N ARG A 69 11.77 -6.58 -13.39
CA ARG A 69 11.32 -6.50 -12.00
C ARG A 69 11.22 -5.05 -11.49
N VAL A 70 12.22 -4.22 -11.80
CA VAL A 70 12.24 -2.81 -11.39
C VAL A 70 11.09 -2.03 -12.03
N ALA A 71 10.79 -2.28 -13.32
CA ALA A 71 9.67 -1.64 -14.00
C ALA A 71 8.32 -2.07 -13.39
N CYS A 72 8.15 -3.34 -13.00
CA CYS A 72 6.94 -3.78 -12.30
C CYS A 72 6.79 -3.11 -10.93
N HIS A 73 7.89 -3.04 -10.16
CA HIS A 73 7.87 -2.34 -8.87
C HIS A 73 7.49 -0.87 -9.03
N ARG A 74 8.04 -0.17 -10.04
CA ARG A 74 7.67 1.23 -10.35
C ARG A 74 6.16 1.38 -10.58
N LEU A 75 5.55 0.52 -11.39
CA LEU A 75 4.10 0.56 -11.62
C LEU A 75 3.27 0.41 -10.34
N VAL A 76 3.72 -0.46 -9.43
CA VAL A 76 3.05 -0.64 -8.13
C VAL A 76 3.23 0.61 -7.25
N TYR A 77 4.44 1.18 -7.17
CA TYR A 77 4.67 2.43 -6.44
C TYR A 77 3.84 3.60 -7.01
N ASP A 78 3.81 3.76 -8.33
CA ASP A 78 3.04 4.80 -9.00
C ASP A 78 1.53 4.67 -8.68
N ALA A 79 1.01 3.44 -8.60
CA ALA A 79 -0.37 3.19 -8.20
C ALA A 79 -0.64 3.52 -6.71
N MET A 80 0.39 3.48 -5.87
CA MET A 80 0.34 3.64 -4.42
C MET A 80 0.69 5.04 -3.92
N GLN A 81 1.10 5.96 -4.80
CA GLN A 81 1.58 7.30 -4.42
C GLN A 81 0.62 8.03 -3.48
N ASN A 82 -0.69 7.98 -3.77
CA ASN A 82 -1.71 8.61 -2.92
C ASN A 82 -1.69 8.12 -1.47
N PHE A 83 -1.36 6.85 -1.23
CA PHE A 83 -1.28 6.29 0.13
C PHE A 83 0.03 6.64 0.82
N ILE A 84 1.12 6.75 0.05
CA ILE A 84 2.41 7.24 0.55
C ILE A 84 2.25 8.66 1.08
N ASP A 85 1.54 9.51 0.33
CA ASP A 85 1.23 10.89 0.74
C ASP A 85 0.32 10.94 1.98
N GLN A 86 -0.44 9.87 2.25
CA GLN A 86 -1.30 9.71 3.44
C GLN A 86 -0.58 9.05 4.64
N GLY A 87 0.69 8.69 4.52
CA GLY A 87 1.50 8.16 5.62
C GLY A 87 1.83 6.67 5.54
N LEU A 88 1.58 6.01 4.40
CA LEU A 88 2.19 4.72 4.10
C LEU A 88 3.72 4.89 4.05
N HIS A 89 4.43 4.26 4.97
CA HIS A 89 5.87 4.44 5.13
C HIS A 89 6.68 3.43 4.32
N ALA A 90 6.29 2.15 4.35
CA ALA A 90 7.02 1.09 3.66
C ALA A 90 6.07 0.16 2.90
N LEU A 91 6.52 -0.23 1.70
CA LEU A 91 5.81 -1.15 0.82
C LEU A 91 6.77 -2.24 0.33
N ALA A 92 6.58 -3.47 0.79
CA ALA A 92 7.25 -4.65 0.25
C ALA A 92 6.46 -5.18 -0.95
N ILE A 93 7.12 -5.35 -2.10
CA ILE A 93 6.48 -5.79 -3.34
C ILE A 93 7.06 -7.14 -3.78
N GLU A 94 6.17 -8.11 -3.97
CA GLU A 94 6.46 -9.42 -4.53
C GLU A 94 5.68 -9.59 -5.84
N ILE A 95 6.40 -9.72 -6.95
CA ILE A 95 5.78 -10.02 -8.25
C ILE A 95 5.61 -11.53 -8.38
N ILE A 96 4.37 -11.98 -8.41
CA ILE A 96 4.02 -13.38 -8.64
C ILE A 96 4.13 -13.63 -10.14
N LYS A 97 4.98 -14.58 -10.54
CA LYS A 97 5.06 -14.99 -11.94
C LYS A 97 3.96 -16.01 -12.22
N PRO A 98 3.24 -15.90 -13.35
CA PRO A 98 2.34 -16.96 -13.78
C PRO A 98 3.14 -18.28 -13.93
N VAL A 99 2.53 -19.37 -13.45
CA VAL A 99 3.05 -20.74 -13.58
C VAL A 99 2.84 -21.28 -14.98
#